data_AF-A0A0G4NFM0-F1
#
_entry.id   AF-A0A0G4NFM0-F1
#
_cell.length_a   1.000
_cell.length_b   1.000
_cell.length_c   1.000
_cell.angle_alpha   90.00
_cell.angle_beta   90.00
_cell.angle_gamma   90.00
#
_symmetry.space_group_name_H-M   'P 1'
#
loop_
_entity.id
_entity.type
_entity.pdbx_description
1 polymer ?
#
loop_
_entity_poly.entity_id
_entity_poly.type
_entity_poly.pdbx_seq_one_letter_code
_entity_poly.pdbx_strand_id
1 'polypeptide(L)'
;MLAHTRCRGPGASSVAFGGLMELGPCRIAAEGGYTVNNPFSWNERANLLFVDQPAGVGFSRSNEIIDGLSRSSQLMNRFLRQFFIGFPEFVGRDFYIAGESYGGSWVPALAADILHAQDEPAKDFSSSTNFPDQMPLINPSTPSRATTINPKGIMIGNGLVRQSAQNPAGIEAACDGAAGLFSSERCHEFAPLSLWCEQTLPVCETKGWLAKACLHAQKECEGLTNVVLGELHRNPYDWRRECKEDPELCYREISLIGDFLNSSSVKQALNVPENLAFEAMSYDVFEQWQSVGDLWKTSHGYVEDLLSRSVRVLLYVGDKDWFCHAAGMRRLVNEGFSWRGKPLFRFRELRPWYSGLKKARTFKALEPLSYAEVNEAGHMVPFDQPEAALALVNSWIDGKLGA
;
A
#
# COMPACT_ATOMS: atom_id res chain seq x y z
N MET A 1 -13.83 0.35 26.45
CA MET A 1 -12.61 -0.04 25.71
C MET A 1 -12.94 0.08 24.23
N LEU A 2 -12.47 1.12 23.57
CA LEU A 2 -12.63 1.29 22.13
C LEU A 2 -11.59 0.38 21.46
N ALA A 3 -12.06 -0.71 20.86
CA ALA A 3 -11.23 -1.50 19.98
C ALA A 3 -10.99 -0.66 18.71
N HIS A 4 -9.91 0.15 18.72
CA HIS A 4 -9.40 0.71 17.49
C HIS A 4 -9.12 -0.46 16.55
N THR A 5 -9.90 -0.56 15.47
CA THR A 5 -9.64 -1.47 14.36
C THR A 5 -8.27 -1.10 13.79
N ARG A 6 -7.22 -1.78 14.26
CA ARG A 6 -5.84 -1.55 13.85
C ARG A 6 -5.73 -1.87 12.36
N CYS A 7 -5.78 -0.85 11.50
CA CYS A 7 -5.33 -0.99 10.13
C CYS A 7 -3.87 -1.46 10.17
N ARG A 8 -3.56 -2.59 9.53
CA ARG A 8 -2.29 -3.32 9.71
C ARG A 8 -1.11 -2.70 8.92
N GLY A 9 -1.05 -1.37 8.87
CA GLY A 9 0.05 -0.57 8.31
C GLY A 9 -0.13 0.90 8.70
N PRO A 10 0.94 1.72 8.82
CA PRO A 10 2.35 1.43 8.61
C PRO A 10 2.90 0.43 9.63
N GLY A 11 4.00 -0.25 9.30
CA GLY A 11 4.63 -1.23 10.18
C GLY A 11 4.65 -2.67 9.67
N ALA A 12 4.08 -2.96 8.49
CA ALA A 12 4.05 -4.30 7.90
C ALA A 12 5.32 -4.63 7.09
N SER A 13 5.82 -5.85 7.25
CA SER A 13 7.00 -6.35 6.52
C SER A 13 6.70 -6.64 5.05
N SER A 14 7.41 -5.98 4.14
CA SER A 14 7.33 -6.27 2.70
C SER A 14 7.86 -7.68 2.38
N VAL A 15 8.82 -8.18 3.16
CA VAL A 15 9.38 -9.53 2.99
C VAL A 15 8.35 -10.59 3.36
N ALA A 16 7.63 -10.42 4.46
CA ALA A 16 6.61 -11.37 4.87
C ALA A 16 5.38 -11.35 3.95
N PHE A 17 4.70 -10.21 3.88
CA PHE A 17 3.43 -10.09 3.13
C PHE A 17 3.69 -10.19 1.62
N GLY A 18 4.40 -9.23 1.05
CA GLY A 18 4.68 -9.21 -0.39
C GLY A 18 5.53 -10.40 -0.86
N GLY A 19 6.61 -10.69 -0.13
CA GLY A 19 7.64 -11.63 -0.55
C GLY A 19 7.27 -13.10 -0.38
N LEU A 20 6.69 -13.49 0.75
CA LEU A 20 6.46 -14.89 1.12
C LEU A 20 4.98 -15.29 1.19
N MET A 21 4.05 -14.35 1.05
CA MET A 21 2.61 -14.64 1.01
C MET A 21 2.02 -14.36 -0.38
N GLU A 22 2.37 -13.21 -0.97
CA GLU A 22 1.66 -12.69 -2.14
C GLU A 22 2.38 -12.99 -3.47
N LEU A 23 3.36 -12.16 -3.83
CA LEU A 23 3.82 -11.98 -5.21
C LEU A 23 5.30 -12.34 -5.43
N GLY A 24 6.04 -12.65 -4.36
CA GLY A 24 7.41 -13.11 -4.45
C GLY A 24 7.57 -14.50 -5.10
N PRO A 25 8.82 -14.92 -5.36
CA PRO A 25 9.14 -16.14 -6.12
C PRO A 25 8.75 -17.42 -5.40
N CYS A 26 8.66 -17.37 -4.07
CA CYS A 26 8.26 -18.50 -3.24
C CYS A 26 7.19 -18.05 -2.25
N ARG A 27 6.32 -18.98 -1.84
CA ARG A 27 5.35 -18.79 -0.77
C ARG A 27 5.67 -19.71 0.40
N ILE A 28 5.26 -19.34 1.61
CA ILE A 28 5.29 -20.28 2.74
C ILE A 28 4.39 -21.49 2.42
N ALA A 29 4.85 -22.70 2.74
CA ALA A 29 4.03 -23.89 2.63
C ALA A 29 2.85 -23.83 3.61
N ALA A 30 1.73 -24.49 3.28
CA ALA A 30 0.54 -24.50 4.13
C ALA A 30 0.80 -25.11 5.53
N GLU A 31 1.78 -26.03 5.62
CA GLU A 31 2.22 -26.63 6.88
C GLU A 31 3.22 -25.75 7.65
N GLY A 32 3.79 -24.73 7.01
CA GLY A 32 4.89 -23.91 7.53
C GLY A 32 6.28 -24.56 7.39
N GLY A 33 7.31 -23.84 7.83
CA GLY A 33 8.69 -24.36 7.96
C GLY A 33 9.52 -24.43 6.66
N TYR A 34 8.91 -24.42 5.48
CA TYR A 34 9.60 -24.39 4.19
C TYR A 34 8.80 -23.59 3.15
N THR A 35 9.43 -23.28 2.02
CA THR A 35 8.80 -22.52 0.94
C THR A 35 8.51 -23.37 -0.29
N VAL A 36 7.47 -22.99 -1.04
CA VAL A 36 7.06 -23.59 -2.31
C VAL A 36 7.12 -22.55 -3.42
N ASN A 37 7.42 -22.96 -4.65
CA ASN A 37 7.51 -22.03 -5.78
C ASN A 37 6.15 -21.37 -6.07
N ASN A 38 6.17 -20.08 -6.36
CA ASN A 38 5.02 -19.32 -6.83
C ASN A 38 5.03 -19.24 -8.37
N PRO A 39 4.15 -19.98 -9.08
CA PRO A 39 4.13 -19.95 -10.55
C PRO A 39 3.66 -18.62 -11.13
N PHE A 40 3.12 -17.72 -10.32
CA PHE A 40 2.62 -16.40 -10.72
C PHE A 40 3.41 -15.26 -10.06
N SER A 41 4.69 -15.51 -9.73
CA SER A 41 5.53 -14.47 -9.16
C SER A 41 5.75 -13.33 -10.14
N TRP A 42 5.78 -12.10 -9.61
CA TRP A 42 6.07 -10.92 -10.43
C TRP A 42 7.52 -10.86 -10.91
N ASN A 43 8.40 -11.74 -10.41
CA ASN A 43 9.76 -11.83 -10.92
C ASN A 43 9.89 -12.54 -12.28
N GLU A 44 8.78 -13.01 -12.87
CA GLU A 44 8.76 -13.58 -14.22
C GLU A 44 9.20 -12.53 -15.29
N ARG A 45 8.91 -11.25 -15.03
CA ARG A 45 9.16 -10.14 -15.99
C ARG A 45 9.94 -8.96 -15.38
N ALA A 46 10.25 -9.00 -14.09
CA ALA A 46 10.92 -7.93 -13.38
C ALA A 46 11.92 -8.46 -12.34
N ASN A 47 12.86 -7.62 -11.91
CA ASN A 47 13.60 -7.87 -10.67
C ASN A 47 12.80 -7.29 -9.51
N LEU A 48 12.54 -8.07 -8.48
CA LEU A 48 11.79 -7.63 -7.30
C LEU A 48 12.74 -7.27 -6.17
N LEU A 49 12.48 -6.14 -5.51
CA LEU A 49 13.17 -5.70 -4.30
C LEU A 49 12.12 -5.51 -3.20
N PHE A 50 12.13 -6.41 -2.21
CA PHE A 50 11.31 -6.28 -1.00
C PHE A 50 12.13 -5.62 0.09
N VAL A 51 11.62 -4.54 0.67
CA VAL A 51 12.32 -3.79 1.72
C VAL A 51 11.41 -3.65 2.93
N ASP A 52 11.87 -4.15 4.08
CA ASP A 52 11.20 -3.92 5.35
C ASP A 52 11.46 -2.48 5.79
N GLN A 53 10.39 -1.71 5.94
CA GLN A 53 10.45 -0.29 6.22
C GLN A 53 9.16 0.20 6.89
N PRO A 54 9.22 1.25 7.73
CA PRO A 54 10.42 1.93 8.22
C PRO A 54 11.24 1.05 9.19
N ALA A 55 12.34 1.57 9.73
CA ALA A 55 13.09 0.87 10.76
C ALA A 55 12.19 0.54 11.97
N GLY A 56 12.32 -0.69 12.49
CA GLY A 56 11.39 -1.30 13.44
C GLY A 56 10.57 -2.43 12.82
N VAL A 57 10.45 -2.48 11.49
CA VAL A 57 9.70 -3.50 10.75
C VAL A 57 10.58 -4.68 10.34
N GLY A 58 10.07 -5.91 10.44
CA GLY A 58 10.72 -7.11 9.91
C GLY A 58 12.10 -7.32 10.52
N PHE A 59 13.16 -7.27 9.71
CA PHE A 59 14.56 -7.24 10.19
C PHE A 59 15.21 -5.85 10.24
N SER A 60 14.54 -4.80 9.75
CA SER A 60 15.07 -3.44 9.77
C SER A 60 15.05 -2.86 11.18
N ARG A 61 16.18 -2.35 11.68
CA ARG A 61 16.32 -1.82 13.05
C ARG A 61 16.95 -0.44 13.07
N SER A 62 16.61 0.30 14.12
CA SER A 62 17.11 1.64 14.44
C SER A 62 17.01 1.83 15.95
N ASN A 63 17.81 2.74 16.51
CA ASN A 63 17.68 3.18 17.91
C ASN A 63 16.51 4.16 18.11
N GLU A 64 15.95 4.67 17.01
CA GLU A 64 14.84 5.63 16.99
C GLU A 64 13.65 5.05 16.21
N ILE A 65 12.44 5.26 16.72
CA ILE A 65 11.20 4.99 16.00
C ILE A 65 10.98 6.12 15.01
N ILE A 66 10.91 5.78 13.71
CA ILE A 66 10.77 6.77 12.64
C ILE A 66 9.38 7.40 12.66
N ASP A 67 9.32 8.72 12.64
CA ASP A 67 8.10 9.50 12.71
C ASP A 67 7.59 9.92 11.32
N GLY A 68 6.50 9.28 10.90
CA GLY A 68 5.71 9.73 9.77
C GLY A 68 6.26 9.43 8.38
N LEU A 69 5.43 9.75 7.40
CA LEU A 69 5.53 9.41 6.00
C LEU A 69 6.70 10.11 5.30
N SER A 70 6.86 11.41 5.57
CA SER A 70 7.89 12.24 4.93
C SER A 70 9.29 11.77 5.30
N ARG A 71 9.56 11.61 6.61
CA ARG A 71 10.86 11.13 7.09
C ARG A 71 11.16 9.72 6.59
N SER A 72 10.17 8.83 6.62
CA SER A 72 10.30 7.46 6.11
C SER A 72 10.63 7.42 4.62
N SER A 73 9.98 8.27 3.81
CA SER A 73 10.26 8.39 2.37
C SER A 73 11.69 8.86 2.10
N GLN A 74 12.17 9.86 2.84
CA GLN A 74 13.54 10.36 2.71
C GLN A 74 14.59 9.30 3.07
N LEU A 75 14.36 8.53 4.14
CA LEU A 75 15.25 7.44 4.55
C LEU A 75 15.26 6.32 3.51
N MET A 76 14.11 5.98 2.94
CA MET A 76 14.03 4.99 1.87
C MET A 76 14.72 5.47 0.59
N ASN A 77 14.55 6.74 0.20
CA ASN A 77 15.27 7.32 -0.94
C ASN A 77 16.79 7.24 -0.74
N ARG A 78 17.28 7.56 0.48
CA ARG A 78 18.70 7.37 0.84
C ARG A 78 19.12 5.90 0.71
N PHE A 79 18.34 4.96 1.23
CA PHE A 79 18.60 3.53 1.07
C PHE A 79 18.68 3.12 -0.41
N LEU A 80 17.71 3.51 -1.23
CA LEU A 80 17.68 3.17 -2.65
C LEU A 80 18.90 3.71 -3.39
N ARG A 81 19.35 4.93 -3.07
CA ARG A 81 20.58 5.48 -3.65
C ARG A 81 21.82 4.67 -3.26
N GLN A 82 21.90 4.19 -2.01
CA GLN A 82 22.97 3.27 -1.61
C GLN A 82 22.85 1.92 -2.31
N PHE A 83 21.64 1.41 -2.47
CA PHE A 83 21.38 0.18 -3.21
C PHE A 83 21.90 0.29 -4.64
N PHE A 84 21.62 1.37 -5.37
CA PHE A 84 22.15 1.53 -6.74
C PHE A 84 23.67 1.75 -6.81
N ILE A 85 24.30 2.25 -5.74
CA ILE A 85 25.77 2.29 -5.63
C ILE A 85 26.33 0.87 -5.44
N GLY A 86 25.70 0.07 -4.57
CA GLY A 86 26.11 -1.31 -4.27
C GLY A 86 25.81 -2.30 -5.40
N PHE A 87 24.78 -2.03 -6.20
CA PHE A 87 24.31 -2.86 -7.30
C PHE A 87 24.21 -2.06 -8.61
N PRO A 88 25.37 -1.63 -9.16
CA PRO A 88 25.42 -0.75 -10.34
C PRO A 88 24.80 -1.37 -11.60
N GLU A 89 24.64 -2.69 -11.67
CA GLU A 89 23.98 -3.42 -12.77
C GLU A 89 22.48 -3.12 -12.92
N PHE A 90 21.87 -2.50 -11.91
CA PHE A 90 20.48 -2.03 -11.96
C PHE A 90 20.35 -0.56 -12.36
N VAL A 91 21.44 0.20 -12.39
CA VAL A 91 21.42 1.62 -12.78
C VAL A 91 20.92 1.77 -14.21
N GLY A 92 20.02 2.75 -14.42
CA GLY A 92 19.44 3.06 -15.72
C GLY A 92 18.27 2.17 -16.14
N ARG A 93 17.95 1.11 -15.40
CA ARG A 93 16.72 0.33 -15.62
C ARG A 93 15.48 1.13 -15.27
N ASP A 94 14.37 0.76 -15.89
CA ASP A 94 13.06 1.28 -15.52
C ASP A 94 12.73 0.86 -14.08
N PHE A 95 12.36 1.84 -13.25
CA PHE A 95 12.09 1.62 -11.84
C PHE A 95 10.62 1.84 -11.54
N TYR A 96 9.99 0.87 -10.88
CA TYR A 96 8.59 0.94 -10.48
C TYR A 96 8.50 0.75 -8.97
N ILE A 97 7.60 1.49 -8.34
CA ILE A 97 7.32 1.36 -6.90
C ILE A 97 5.92 0.82 -6.75
N ALA A 98 5.80 -0.36 -6.14
CA ALA A 98 4.53 -1.02 -5.88
C ALA A 98 4.30 -1.12 -4.37
N GLY A 99 3.04 -1.04 -3.95
CA GLY A 99 2.65 -1.24 -2.56
C GLY A 99 1.15 -1.42 -2.43
N GLU A 100 0.74 -1.88 -1.25
CA GLU A 100 -0.64 -2.19 -0.90
C GLU A 100 -1.05 -1.50 0.40
N SER A 101 -2.35 -1.25 0.60
CA SER A 101 -2.86 -0.76 1.89
C SER A 101 -2.32 0.63 2.22
N TYR A 102 -1.62 0.79 3.34
CA TYR A 102 -0.87 2.02 3.64
C TYR A 102 0.22 2.36 2.61
N GLY A 103 0.59 1.41 1.76
CA GLY A 103 1.34 1.63 0.53
C GLY A 103 0.70 2.67 -0.39
N GLY A 104 -0.62 2.87 -0.32
CA GLY A 104 -1.30 3.98 -1.00
C GLY A 104 -0.81 5.37 -0.58
N SER A 105 -0.31 5.50 0.64
CA SER A 105 0.34 6.73 1.13
C SER A 105 1.84 6.71 0.85
N TRP A 106 2.49 5.60 1.16
CA TRP A 106 3.95 5.48 1.08
C TRP A 106 4.51 5.50 -0.34
N VAL A 107 3.93 4.74 -1.25
CA VAL A 107 4.40 4.62 -2.63
C VAL A 107 4.47 5.97 -3.35
N PRO A 108 3.40 6.80 -3.37
CA PRO A 108 3.48 8.08 -4.06
C PRO A 108 4.38 9.08 -3.33
N ALA A 109 4.43 9.05 -1.99
CA ALA A 109 5.34 9.91 -1.22
C ALA A 109 6.81 9.62 -1.54
N LEU A 110 7.20 8.34 -1.60
CA LEU A 110 8.56 7.94 -1.98
C LEU A 110 8.90 8.32 -3.42
N ALA A 111 7.99 8.06 -4.37
CA ALA A 111 8.22 8.41 -5.77
C ALA A 111 8.41 9.93 -5.95
N ALA A 112 7.60 10.74 -5.27
CA ALA A 112 7.74 12.19 -5.28
C ALA A 112 9.06 12.64 -4.63
N ASP A 113 9.45 12.06 -3.48
CA ASP A 113 10.72 12.38 -2.82
C ASP A 113 11.95 12.05 -3.70
N ILE A 114 11.92 10.92 -4.43
CA ILE A 114 12.96 10.57 -5.40
C ILE A 114 13.07 11.62 -6.51
N LEU A 115 11.94 12.01 -7.12
CA LEU A 115 11.91 12.99 -8.19
C LEU A 115 12.38 14.38 -7.72
N HIS A 116 11.86 14.86 -6.59
CA HIS A 116 12.26 16.14 -6.02
C HIS A 116 13.75 16.18 -5.67
N ALA A 117 14.28 15.10 -5.08
CA ALA A 117 15.71 15.01 -4.78
C ALA A 117 16.61 14.94 -6.03
N GLN A 118 16.05 14.63 -7.21
CA GLN A 118 16.78 14.64 -8.49
C GLN A 118 16.65 15.99 -9.22
N ASP A 119 15.61 16.77 -8.94
CA ASP A 119 15.44 18.13 -9.47
C ASP A 119 16.35 19.15 -8.78
N GLU A 120 16.69 18.90 -7.51
CA GLU A 120 17.62 19.74 -6.76
C GLU A 120 19.01 19.74 -7.44
N PRO A 121 19.63 20.92 -7.67
CA PRO A 121 21.03 20.99 -8.11
C PRO A 121 21.86 20.17 -7.13
N ALA A 122 22.86 19.42 -7.62
CA ALA A 122 23.75 18.63 -6.78
C ALA A 122 24.41 19.54 -5.71
N LYS A 123 23.78 19.63 -4.54
CA LYS A 123 24.35 20.30 -3.39
C LYS A 123 25.52 19.44 -2.97
N ASP A 124 26.68 20.04 -2.88
CA ASP A 124 27.88 19.40 -2.38
C ASP A 124 27.55 18.79 -1.01
N PHE A 125 27.41 17.46 -0.98
CA PHE A 125 26.93 16.68 0.17
C PHE A 125 27.94 16.73 1.34
N SER A 126 29.02 17.50 1.18
CA SER A 126 30.06 17.79 2.17
C SER A 126 29.60 18.67 3.34
N SER A 127 28.46 19.37 3.23
CA SER A 127 28.10 20.46 4.16
C SER A 127 26.90 20.24 5.09
N SER A 128 26.24 19.07 5.04
CA SER A 128 25.05 18.77 5.87
C SER A 128 25.31 17.65 6.90
N THR A 129 26.35 17.79 7.71
CA THR A 129 26.59 16.94 8.88
C THR A 129 26.01 17.59 10.13
N ASN A 130 24.70 17.45 10.35
CA ASN A 130 24.09 17.61 11.68
C ASN A 130 23.08 16.48 11.92
N PHE A 131 23.52 15.25 11.68
CA PHE A 131 22.97 14.07 12.34
C PHE A 131 24.13 13.44 13.13
N PRO A 132 24.01 13.29 14.45
CA PRO A 132 25.00 12.54 15.22
C PRO A 132 24.98 11.08 14.75
N ASP A 133 26.18 10.49 14.64
CA ASP A 133 26.50 9.12 14.21
C ASP A 133 26.60 8.84 12.69
N GLN A 134 27.71 9.33 12.15
CA GLN A 134 28.66 8.65 11.24
C GLN A 134 28.14 7.57 10.26
N MET A 135 27.90 7.98 9.01
CA MET A 135 28.63 7.46 7.83
C MET A 135 28.69 8.53 6.74
N PRO A 136 29.85 8.81 6.12
CA PRO A 136 29.91 9.64 4.92
C PRO A 136 29.37 8.81 3.74
N LEU A 137 28.08 8.98 3.44
CA LEU A 137 27.29 8.10 2.58
C LEU A 137 27.44 8.33 1.06
N ILE A 138 28.31 9.21 0.60
CA ILE A 138 28.61 9.33 -0.84
C ILE A 138 30.09 9.66 -0.96
N ASN A 139 30.89 8.77 -1.53
CA ASN A 139 32.23 9.15 -1.96
C ASN A 139 32.04 10.22 -3.06
N PRO A 140 32.56 11.45 -2.93
CA PRO A 140 32.37 12.52 -3.91
C PRO A 140 32.90 12.17 -5.31
N SER A 141 33.68 11.09 -5.44
CA SER A 141 34.10 10.51 -6.74
C SER A 141 33.07 9.58 -7.40
N THR A 142 31.92 9.31 -6.77
CA THR A 142 30.86 8.47 -7.34
C THR A 142 30.15 9.21 -8.47
N PRO A 143 30.07 8.66 -9.69
CA PRO A 143 29.40 9.34 -10.81
C PRO A 143 27.93 9.62 -10.48
N SER A 144 27.42 10.83 -10.78
CA SER A 144 26.01 11.19 -10.53
C SER A 144 25.00 10.26 -11.20
N ARG A 145 25.40 9.59 -12.30
CA ARG A 145 24.60 8.55 -12.96
C ARG A 145 24.32 7.35 -12.05
N ALA A 146 25.23 6.98 -11.15
CA ALA A 146 25.08 5.83 -10.26
C ALA A 146 24.03 6.06 -9.15
N THR A 147 23.59 7.31 -8.93
CA THR A 147 22.60 7.66 -7.91
C THR A 147 21.27 8.15 -8.51
N THR A 148 21.15 8.14 -9.83
CA THR A 148 19.92 8.56 -10.54
C THR A 148 18.98 7.36 -10.68
N ILE A 149 17.77 7.50 -10.17
CA ILE A 149 16.68 6.54 -10.29
C ILE A 149 15.77 7.01 -11.43
N ASN A 150 15.31 6.07 -12.27
CA ASN A 150 14.42 6.32 -13.41
C ASN A 150 13.00 5.83 -13.09
N PRO A 151 12.22 6.54 -12.24
CA PRO A 151 10.87 6.13 -11.87
C PRO A 151 9.94 6.22 -13.07
N LYS A 152 9.48 5.07 -13.57
CA LYS A 152 8.54 4.99 -14.70
C LYS A 152 7.09 4.95 -14.28
N GLY A 153 6.81 4.47 -13.07
CA GLY A 153 5.46 4.45 -12.57
C GLY A 153 5.33 3.88 -11.17
N ILE A 154 4.13 4.05 -10.63
CA ILE A 154 3.74 3.51 -9.34
C ILE A 154 2.52 2.60 -9.46
N MET A 155 2.44 1.60 -8.58
CA MET A 155 1.30 0.69 -8.48
C MET A 155 0.79 0.66 -7.04
N ILE A 156 -0.50 0.89 -6.85
CA ILE A 156 -1.15 0.94 -5.55
C ILE A 156 -2.29 -0.07 -5.55
N GLY A 157 -2.11 -1.19 -4.85
CA GLY A 157 -3.15 -2.17 -4.56
C GLY A 157 -3.93 -1.76 -3.32
N ASN A 158 -5.27 -1.86 -3.34
CA ASN A 158 -6.14 -1.74 -2.17
C ASN A 158 -5.67 -0.63 -1.20
N GLY A 159 -5.44 0.58 -1.71
CA GLY A 159 -4.58 1.55 -1.04
C GLY A 159 -5.33 2.68 -0.33
N LEU A 160 -4.86 3.08 0.85
CA LEU A 160 -5.29 4.29 1.53
C LEU A 160 -4.50 5.50 0.97
N VAL A 161 -5.19 6.41 0.29
CA VAL A 161 -4.59 7.61 -0.32
C VAL A 161 -5.23 8.89 0.23
N ARG A 162 -6.55 8.89 0.40
CA ARG A 162 -7.33 10.04 0.88
C ARG A 162 -8.58 9.56 1.60
N GLN A 163 -8.47 9.42 2.93
CA GLN A 163 -9.53 8.89 3.79
C GLN A 163 -10.88 9.61 3.60
N SER A 164 -10.86 10.94 3.51
CA SER A 164 -12.07 11.76 3.37
C SER A 164 -12.86 11.47 2.08
N ALA A 165 -12.20 10.99 1.02
CA ALA A 165 -12.83 10.63 -0.24
C ALA A 165 -13.22 9.15 -0.28
N GLN A 166 -12.42 8.28 0.34
CA GLN A 166 -12.59 6.82 0.27
C GLN A 166 -13.61 6.31 1.29
N ASN A 167 -13.48 6.69 2.57
CA ASN A 167 -14.28 6.12 3.66
C ASN A 167 -15.81 6.32 3.52
N PRO A 168 -16.32 7.48 3.07
CA PRO A 168 -17.76 7.67 2.93
C PRO A 168 -18.44 6.65 2.00
N ALA A 169 -17.71 6.10 1.02
CA ALA A 169 -18.20 5.08 0.10
C ALA A 169 -18.34 3.68 0.73
N GLY A 170 -18.06 3.51 2.03
CA GLY A 170 -18.27 2.24 2.72
C GLY A 170 -19.72 1.75 2.65
N ILE A 171 -20.69 2.67 2.57
CA ILE A 171 -22.09 2.31 2.37
C ILE A 171 -22.34 1.67 1.00
N GLU A 172 -21.69 2.19 -0.05
CA GLU A 172 -21.78 1.60 -1.38
C GLU A 172 -21.19 0.19 -1.36
N ALA A 173 -20.04 -0.01 -0.72
CA ALA A 173 -19.45 -1.35 -0.58
C ALA A 173 -20.34 -2.32 0.22
N ALA A 174 -21.00 -1.84 1.28
CA ALA A 174 -21.86 -2.68 2.11
C ALA A 174 -23.21 -3.01 1.45
N CYS A 175 -23.72 -2.15 0.55
CA CYS A 175 -25.10 -2.18 0.08
C CYS A 175 -25.27 -2.43 -1.42
N ASP A 176 -24.20 -2.30 -2.22
CA ASP A 176 -24.29 -2.44 -3.68
C ASP A 176 -24.43 -3.91 -4.10
N GLY A 177 -25.39 -4.15 -5.00
CA GLY A 177 -25.66 -5.46 -5.61
C GLY A 177 -26.29 -6.51 -4.70
N ALA A 178 -26.65 -7.65 -5.31
CA ALA A 178 -27.30 -8.77 -4.62
C ALA A 178 -26.39 -9.50 -3.61
N ALA A 179 -25.09 -9.19 -3.60
CA ALA A 179 -24.09 -9.75 -2.71
C ALA A 179 -23.62 -8.75 -1.63
N GLY A 180 -24.34 -7.63 -1.45
CA GLY A 180 -24.08 -6.67 -0.39
C GLY A 180 -24.11 -7.32 1.00
N LEU A 181 -23.29 -6.79 1.91
CA LEU A 181 -23.20 -7.25 3.30
C LEU A 181 -24.46 -6.90 4.11
N PHE A 182 -25.12 -5.80 3.76
CA PHE A 182 -26.25 -5.25 4.52
C PHE A 182 -27.59 -5.50 3.81
N SER A 183 -28.65 -5.71 4.60
CA SER A 183 -30.02 -5.70 4.08
C SER A 183 -30.41 -4.31 3.62
N SER A 184 -31.41 -4.20 2.74
CA SER A 184 -31.92 -2.90 2.30
C SER A 184 -32.34 -2.02 3.47
N GLU A 185 -32.99 -2.57 4.51
CA GLU A 185 -33.36 -1.84 5.72
C GLU A 185 -32.15 -1.24 6.42
N ARG A 186 -31.11 -2.06 6.64
CA ARG A 186 -29.86 -1.63 7.28
C ARG A 186 -29.12 -0.59 6.44
N CYS A 187 -29.18 -0.68 5.11
CA CYS A 187 -28.65 0.34 4.22
C CYS A 187 -29.37 1.70 4.39
N HIS A 188 -30.69 1.70 4.54
CA HIS A 188 -31.44 2.93 4.80
C HIS A 188 -31.13 3.51 6.19
N GLU A 189 -30.91 2.66 7.19
CA GLU A 189 -30.49 3.07 8.54
C GLU A 189 -29.15 3.81 8.53
N PHE A 190 -28.16 3.32 7.78
CA PHE A 190 -26.82 3.91 7.72
C PHE A 190 -26.66 5.06 6.71
N ALA A 191 -27.65 5.29 5.84
CA ALA A 191 -27.59 6.35 4.83
C ALA A 191 -27.38 7.77 5.40
N PRO A 192 -28.07 8.19 6.49
CA PRO A 192 -27.82 9.50 7.10
C PRO A 192 -26.39 9.65 7.64
N LEU A 193 -25.84 8.60 8.26
CA LEU A 193 -24.46 8.60 8.77
C LEU A 193 -23.45 8.71 7.62
N SER A 194 -23.66 7.96 6.53
CA SER A 194 -22.77 8.03 5.36
C SER A 194 -22.74 9.43 4.75
N LEU A 195 -23.90 10.09 4.59
CA LEU A 195 -23.97 11.47 4.10
C LEU A 195 -23.27 12.44 5.05
N TRP A 196 -23.47 12.29 6.36
CA TRP A 196 -22.79 13.11 7.35
C TRP A 196 -21.26 12.94 7.28
N CYS A 197 -20.78 11.71 7.09
CA CYS A 197 -19.36 11.40 6.93
C CYS A 197 -18.76 12.05 5.68
N GLU A 198 -19.48 12.01 4.55
CA GLU A 198 -19.08 12.68 3.31
C GLU A 198 -18.89 14.18 3.51
N GLN A 199 -19.78 14.82 4.28
CA GLN A 199 -19.73 16.25 4.55
C GLN A 199 -18.70 16.64 5.61
N THR A 200 -18.43 15.74 6.56
CA THR A 200 -17.69 16.08 7.79
C THR A 200 -16.24 15.62 7.78
N LEU A 201 -15.90 14.48 7.20
CA LEU A 201 -14.51 13.99 7.15
C LEU A 201 -13.49 14.96 6.52
N PRO A 202 -13.83 15.81 5.53
CA PRO A 202 -12.93 16.86 5.05
C PRO A 202 -12.44 17.85 6.12
N VAL A 203 -13.09 17.92 7.28
CA VAL A 203 -12.62 18.72 8.43
C VAL A 203 -11.22 18.29 8.89
N CYS A 204 -10.86 17.02 8.73
CA CYS A 204 -9.54 16.50 9.08
C CYS A 204 -8.42 17.14 8.25
N GLU A 205 -8.66 17.35 6.95
CA GLU A 205 -7.69 17.98 6.05
C GLU A 205 -7.50 19.47 6.35
N THR A 206 -8.55 20.14 6.86
CA THR A 206 -8.54 21.61 7.07
C THR A 206 -8.17 22.03 8.48
N LYS A 207 -8.56 21.26 9.50
CA LYS A 207 -8.28 21.55 10.92
C LYS A 207 -7.10 20.75 11.48
N GLY A 208 -6.65 19.73 10.76
CA GLY A 208 -5.60 18.82 11.18
C GLY A 208 -6.13 17.55 11.86
N TRP A 209 -5.35 16.49 11.78
CA TRP A 209 -5.72 15.12 12.16
C TRP A 209 -5.84 14.89 13.67
N LEU A 210 -5.18 15.73 14.48
CA LEU A 210 -5.32 15.71 15.93
C LEU A 210 -6.39 16.67 16.45
N ALA A 211 -7.08 17.40 15.57
CA ALA A 211 -8.13 18.31 15.98
C ALA A 211 -9.33 17.52 16.51
N LYS A 212 -9.94 18.01 17.61
CA LYS A 212 -11.13 17.36 18.22
C LYS A 212 -12.25 17.09 17.21
N ALA A 213 -12.47 18.01 16.28
CA ALA A 213 -13.46 17.86 15.21
C ALA A 213 -13.14 16.70 14.26
N CYS A 214 -11.86 16.50 13.92
CA CYS A 214 -11.44 15.37 13.10
C CYS A 214 -11.59 14.04 13.85
N LEU A 215 -11.08 13.96 15.09
CA LEU A 215 -11.17 12.75 15.89
C LEU A 215 -12.63 12.32 16.12
N HIS A 216 -13.52 13.28 16.33
CA HIS A 216 -14.96 13.01 16.39
C HIS A 216 -15.49 12.48 15.05
N ALA A 217 -15.18 13.14 13.94
CA ALA A 217 -15.60 12.69 12.60
C ALA A 217 -15.12 11.27 12.28
N GLN A 218 -13.84 10.97 12.51
CA GLN A 218 -13.28 9.64 12.29
C GLN A 218 -14.01 8.58 13.11
N LYS A 219 -14.21 8.83 14.40
CA LYS A 219 -14.89 7.90 15.31
C LYS A 219 -16.33 7.58 14.87
N GLU A 220 -17.12 8.60 14.51
CA GLU A 220 -18.50 8.37 14.06
C GLU A 220 -18.51 7.61 12.72
N CYS A 221 -17.59 7.91 11.81
CA CYS A 221 -17.49 7.28 10.50
C CYS A 221 -16.94 5.84 10.52
N GLU A 222 -16.46 5.35 11.67
CA GLU A 222 -16.13 3.95 11.89
C GLU A 222 -17.37 3.07 12.11
N GLY A 223 -18.58 3.66 12.23
CA GLY A 223 -19.82 2.94 12.52
C GLY A 223 -20.09 1.73 11.63
N LEU A 224 -19.92 1.86 10.31
CA LEU A 224 -20.10 0.73 9.38
C LEU A 224 -19.04 -0.37 9.60
N THR A 225 -17.79 0.02 9.84
CA THR A 225 -16.70 -0.94 10.12
C THR A 225 -16.97 -1.70 11.42
N ASN A 226 -17.48 -1.02 12.46
CA ASN A 226 -17.85 -1.66 13.71
C ASN A 226 -18.93 -2.74 13.52
N VAL A 227 -19.87 -2.54 12.59
CA VAL A 227 -20.84 -3.56 12.22
C VAL A 227 -20.17 -4.74 11.53
N VAL A 228 -19.37 -4.48 10.49
CA VAL A 228 -18.78 -5.54 9.65
C VAL A 228 -17.86 -6.44 10.47
N LEU A 229 -17.03 -5.85 11.33
CA LEU A 229 -16.05 -6.59 12.13
C LEU A 229 -16.67 -7.08 13.45
N GLY A 230 -17.52 -6.27 14.09
CA GLY A 230 -18.05 -6.53 15.42
C GLY A 230 -19.30 -7.40 15.44
N GLU A 231 -20.30 -7.10 14.61
CA GLU A 231 -21.57 -7.85 14.59
C GLU A 231 -21.55 -8.99 13.57
N LEU A 232 -21.03 -8.72 12.37
CA LEU A 232 -21.00 -9.72 11.29
C LEU A 232 -19.78 -10.63 11.35
N HIS A 233 -18.79 -10.31 12.20
CA HIS A 233 -17.55 -11.07 12.39
C HIS A 233 -16.80 -11.37 11.08
N ARG A 234 -16.89 -10.47 10.10
CA ARG A 234 -16.25 -10.65 8.79
C ARG A 234 -14.78 -10.26 8.84
N ASN A 235 -13.98 -10.99 8.08
CA ASN A 235 -12.60 -10.62 7.84
C ASN A 235 -12.56 -9.32 7.02
N PRO A 236 -11.94 -8.24 7.54
CA PRO A 236 -11.92 -6.96 6.84
C PRO A 236 -11.08 -6.97 5.55
N TYR A 237 -10.22 -7.98 5.37
CA TYR A 237 -9.46 -8.14 4.13
C TYR A 237 -10.14 -8.97 3.08
N ASP A 238 -11.10 -9.80 3.46
CA ASP A 238 -11.94 -10.54 2.52
C ASP A 238 -13.24 -10.83 3.26
N TRP A 239 -14.25 -10.00 3.04
CA TRP A 239 -15.49 -10.07 3.82
C TRP A 239 -16.27 -11.37 3.61
N ARG A 240 -15.86 -12.20 2.64
CA ARG A 240 -16.41 -13.55 2.43
C ARG A 240 -15.95 -14.52 3.52
N ARG A 241 -14.88 -14.21 4.25
CA ARG A 241 -14.24 -15.04 5.27
C ARG A 241 -14.50 -14.51 6.68
N GLU A 242 -14.14 -15.30 7.67
CA GLU A 242 -14.10 -14.94 9.10
C GLU A 242 -12.64 -15.01 9.58
N CYS A 243 -12.27 -14.18 10.57
CA CYS A 243 -10.95 -14.26 11.21
C CYS A 243 -10.98 -15.36 12.27
N LYS A 244 -10.53 -16.57 11.92
CA LYS A 244 -10.57 -17.73 12.83
C LYS A 244 -9.29 -17.88 13.65
N GLU A 245 -8.18 -18.19 12.98
CA GLU A 245 -6.96 -18.69 13.61
C GLU A 245 -6.04 -17.55 14.08
N ASP A 246 -6.07 -16.42 13.39
CA ASP A 246 -5.36 -15.21 13.78
C ASP A 246 -6.40 -14.07 13.88
N PRO A 247 -6.90 -13.73 15.07
CA PRO A 247 -7.86 -12.64 15.23
C PRO A 247 -7.22 -11.28 14.94
N GLU A 248 -5.90 -11.17 15.07
CA GLU A 248 -5.17 -9.93 14.90
C GLU A 248 -4.65 -9.72 13.50
N LEU A 249 -4.33 -10.77 12.75
CA LEU A 249 -3.93 -10.98 11.32
C LEU A 249 -5.02 -11.26 10.27
N CYS A 250 -5.99 -12.06 10.69
CA CYS A 250 -6.96 -12.80 9.87
C CYS A 250 -6.37 -13.81 8.87
N TYR A 251 -5.05 -14.01 8.84
CA TYR A 251 -4.34 -14.93 7.94
C TYR A 251 -3.27 -15.71 8.70
N ARG A 252 -3.41 -17.03 8.75
CA ARG A 252 -2.47 -17.92 9.46
C ARG A 252 -1.08 -17.92 8.81
N GLU A 253 -1.00 -17.67 7.51
CA GLU A 253 0.22 -17.63 6.72
C GLU A 253 1.27 -16.70 7.34
N ILE A 254 0.86 -15.57 7.92
CA ILE A 254 1.78 -14.61 8.54
C ILE A 254 2.47 -15.19 9.78
N SER A 255 1.76 -15.96 10.61
CA SER A 255 2.37 -16.67 11.73
C SER A 255 3.40 -17.69 11.24
N LEU A 256 3.06 -18.48 10.21
CA LEU A 256 3.96 -19.49 9.65
C LEU A 256 5.22 -18.86 9.02
N ILE A 257 5.07 -17.70 8.39
CA ILE A 257 6.19 -16.90 7.86
C ILE A 257 7.05 -16.38 8.99
N GLY A 258 6.44 -15.88 10.07
CA GLY A 258 7.14 -15.43 11.27
C GLY A 258 8.00 -16.54 11.88
N ASP A 259 7.45 -17.73 12.03
CA ASP A 259 8.17 -18.91 12.53
C ASP A 259 9.32 -19.31 11.59
N PHE A 260 9.07 -19.33 10.28
CA PHE A 260 10.07 -19.66 9.26
C PHE A 260 11.26 -18.69 9.29
N LEU A 261 10.98 -17.38 9.25
CA LEU A 261 11.99 -16.32 9.27
C LEU A 261 12.74 -16.25 10.60
N ASN A 262 12.13 -16.72 11.70
CA ASN A 262 12.81 -16.82 12.99
C ASN A 262 13.66 -18.07 13.18
N SER A 263 13.61 -19.05 12.27
CA SER A 263 14.46 -20.24 12.39
C SER A 263 15.95 -19.91 12.22
N SER A 264 16.83 -20.54 13.02
CA SER A 264 18.28 -20.29 12.96
C SER A 264 18.84 -20.51 11.55
N SER A 265 18.38 -21.55 10.85
CA SER A 265 18.84 -21.85 9.48
C SER A 265 18.51 -20.73 8.49
N VAL A 266 17.33 -20.13 8.59
CA VAL A 266 16.91 -19.04 7.71
C VAL A 266 17.62 -17.74 8.08
N LYS A 267 17.77 -17.43 9.37
CA LYS A 267 18.54 -16.25 9.80
C LYS A 267 19.99 -16.32 9.33
N GLN A 268 20.63 -17.49 9.45
CA GLN A 268 21.99 -17.71 8.94
C GLN A 268 22.04 -17.53 7.41
N ALA A 269 21.09 -18.10 6.67
CA ALA A 269 21.03 -17.97 5.21
C ALA A 269 20.82 -16.52 4.73
N LEU A 270 20.05 -15.73 5.49
CA LEU A 270 19.82 -14.31 5.22
C LEU A 270 20.92 -13.39 5.79
N ASN A 271 21.94 -13.96 6.45
CA ASN A 271 23.00 -13.23 7.15
C ASN A 271 22.46 -12.22 8.18
N VAL A 272 21.45 -12.63 8.94
CA VAL A 272 20.81 -11.86 10.00
C VAL A 272 21.31 -12.38 11.37
N PRO A 273 21.58 -11.49 12.35
CA PRO A 273 21.98 -11.93 13.70
C PRO A 273 20.97 -12.88 14.34
N GLU A 274 21.45 -13.96 14.96
CA GLU A 274 20.59 -15.01 15.50
C GLU A 274 19.66 -14.50 16.63
N ASN A 275 20.14 -13.54 17.41
CA ASN A 275 19.40 -12.89 18.48
C ASN A 275 18.36 -11.86 17.99
N LEU A 276 18.35 -11.53 16.69
CA LEU A 276 17.38 -10.59 16.15
C LEU A 276 16.08 -11.31 15.80
N ALA A 277 15.03 -11.09 16.59
CA ALA A 277 13.69 -11.61 16.28
C ALA A 277 13.10 -10.91 15.06
N PHE A 278 12.49 -11.69 14.16
CA PHE A 278 11.67 -11.17 13.06
C PHE A 278 10.26 -10.83 13.57
N GLU A 279 9.77 -9.65 13.22
CA GLU A 279 8.41 -9.20 13.52
C GLU A 279 7.72 -8.77 12.23
N ALA A 280 6.67 -9.50 11.83
CA ALA A 280 5.94 -9.20 10.60
C ALA A 280 5.22 -7.84 10.66
N MET A 281 4.90 -7.38 11.87
CA MET A 281 4.18 -6.15 12.17
C MET A 281 4.86 -5.41 13.31
N SER A 282 5.20 -4.14 13.11
CA SER A 282 5.65 -3.23 14.16
C SER A 282 4.51 -2.32 14.60
N TYR A 283 3.91 -2.62 15.75
CA TYR A 283 2.85 -1.77 16.33
C TYR A 283 3.39 -0.45 16.86
N ASP A 284 4.65 -0.40 17.29
CA ASP A 284 5.30 0.84 17.75
C ASP A 284 5.32 1.91 16.64
N VAL A 285 5.63 1.50 15.40
CA VAL A 285 5.57 2.39 14.23
C VAL A 285 4.14 2.90 14.02
N PHE A 286 3.15 2.00 14.05
CA PHE A 286 1.74 2.35 13.89
C PHE A 286 1.28 3.36 14.94
N GLU A 287 1.52 3.05 16.22
CA GLU A 287 1.13 3.87 17.36
C GLU A 287 1.82 5.24 17.34
N GLN A 288 3.11 5.27 16.97
CA GLN A 288 3.85 6.52 16.86
C GLN A 288 3.27 7.42 15.75
N TRP A 289 2.94 6.88 14.58
CA TRP A 289 2.37 7.67 13.49
C TRP A 289 0.95 8.14 13.81
N GLN A 290 0.18 7.34 14.53
CA GLN A 290 -1.13 7.72 15.04
C GLN A 290 -1.03 8.84 16.07
N SER A 291 -0.05 8.79 16.99
CA SER A 291 0.10 9.76 18.08
C SER A 291 0.46 11.16 17.57
N VAL A 292 1.26 11.24 16.51
CA VAL A 292 1.63 12.51 15.85
C VAL A 292 0.64 12.94 14.76
N GLY A 293 -0.43 12.18 14.54
CA GLY A 293 -1.47 12.46 13.56
C GLY A 293 -0.99 12.38 12.11
N ASP A 294 0.06 11.61 11.84
CA ASP A 294 0.60 11.40 10.49
C ASP A 294 -0.11 10.24 9.78
N LEU A 295 -0.57 9.24 10.54
CA LEU A 295 -1.22 8.03 10.02
C LEU A 295 -2.35 8.33 9.03
N TRP A 296 -3.19 9.33 9.30
CA TRP A 296 -4.36 9.60 8.48
C TRP A 296 -4.15 10.72 7.47
N LYS A 297 -2.96 11.33 7.44
CA LYS A 297 -2.66 12.40 6.48
C LYS A 297 -2.85 11.91 5.06
N THR A 298 -3.49 12.76 4.27
CA THR A 298 -3.75 12.41 2.87
C THR A 298 -2.48 12.46 2.04
N SER A 299 -2.36 11.54 1.11
CA SER A 299 -1.22 11.42 0.20
C SER A 299 -1.57 11.73 -1.25
N HIS A 300 -2.82 12.12 -1.52
CA HIS A 300 -3.30 12.44 -2.87
C HIS A 300 -2.48 13.50 -3.60
N GLY A 301 -1.95 14.51 -2.90
CA GLY A 301 -1.09 15.53 -3.49
C GLY A 301 0.19 14.96 -4.12
N TYR A 302 0.76 13.89 -3.54
CA TYR A 302 1.90 13.19 -4.15
C TYR A 302 1.49 12.48 -5.45
N VAL A 303 0.31 11.85 -5.48
CA VAL A 303 -0.22 11.25 -6.71
C VAL A 303 -0.44 12.33 -7.79
N GLU A 304 -1.01 13.47 -7.42
CA GLU A 304 -1.24 14.60 -8.33
C GLU A 304 0.06 15.15 -8.92
N ASP A 305 1.12 15.30 -8.11
CA ASP A 305 2.45 15.70 -8.57
C ASP A 305 3.01 14.69 -9.59
N LEU A 306 2.95 13.39 -9.28
CA LEU A 306 3.39 12.33 -10.21
C LEU A 306 2.62 12.36 -11.54
N LEU A 307 1.30 12.51 -11.49
CA LEU A 307 0.47 12.63 -12.70
C LEU A 307 0.85 13.88 -13.51
N SER A 308 1.19 15.00 -12.86
CA SER A 308 1.63 16.23 -13.54
C SER A 308 2.96 16.06 -14.28
N ARG A 309 3.82 15.17 -13.78
CA ARG A 309 5.12 14.79 -14.34
C ARG A 309 5.03 13.64 -15.35
N SER A 310 3.82 13.21 -15.72
CA SER A 310 3.57 12.07 -16.62
C SER A 310 4.13 10.74 -16.13
N VAL A 311 4.33 10.58 -14.81
CA VAL A 311 4.66 9.29 -14.19
C VAL A 311 3.39 8.44 -14.19
N ARG A 312 3.50 7.21 -14.68
CA ARG A 312 2.33 6.32 -14.81
C ARG A 312 1.86 5.87 -13.43
N VAL A 313 0.54 5.90 -13.20
CA VAL A 313 -0.07 5.47 -11.94
C VAL A 313 -1.09 4.37 -12.23
N LEU A 314 -0.90 3.20 -11.63
CA LEU A 314 -1.90 2.14 -11.57
C LEU A 314 -2.48 2.08 -10.16
N LEU A 315 -3.79 2.28 -10.02
CA LEU A 315 -4.52 1.90 -8.82
C LEU A 315 -5.32 0.64 -9.14
N TYR A 316 -5.19 -0.39 -8.31
CA TYR A 316 -6.00 -1.59 -8.44
C TYR A 316 -6.58 -2.00 -7.09
N VAL A 317 -7.70 -2.69 -7.11
CA VAL A 317 -8.43 -3.05 -5.88
C VAL A 317 -9.14 -4.39 -6.05
N GLY A 318 -9.08 -5.24 -5.04
CA GLY A 318 -9.93 -6.43 -4.96
C GLY A 318 -11.35 -6.08 -4.54
N ASP A 319 -12.34 -6.66 -5.23
CA ASP A 319 -13.75 -6.33 -5.02
C ASP A 319 -14.36 -6.87 -3.71
N LYS A 320 -13.60 -7.61 -2.90
CA LYS A 320 -14.02 -8.20 -1.60
C LYS A 320 -13.32 -7.61 -0.38
N ASP A 321 -12.48 -6.59 -0.58
CA ASP A 321 -11.81 -5.88 0.51
C ASP A 321 -12.75 -4.90 1.20
N TRP A 322 -12.78 -4.91 2.54
CA TRP A 322 -13.54 -3.93 3.32
C TRP A 322 -12.71 -2.68 3.64
N PHE A 323 -11.44 -2.81 4.04
CA PHE A 323 -10.67 -1.65 4.50
C PHE A 323 -10.39 -0.64 3.39
N CYS A 324 -10.05 -1.11 2.19
CA CYS A 324 -9.79 -0.27 1.03
C CYS A 324 -10.71 -0.66 -0.13
N HIS A 325 -12.01 -0.76 0.20
CA HIS A 325 -13.06 -1.24 -0.70
C HIS A 325 -13.12 -0.54 -2.06
N ALA A 326 -13.56 -1.29 -3.08
CA ALA A 326 -13.60 -0.84 -4.47
C ALA A 326 -14.39 0.47 -4.65
N ALA A 327 -15.52 0.63 -3.94
CA ALA A 327 -16.30 1.86 -4.01
C ALA A 327 -15.52 3.13 -3.57
N GLY A 328 -14.68 3.03 -2.54
CA GLY A 328 -13.85 4.14 -2.08
C GLY A 328 -12.75 4.45 -3.08
N MET A 329 -12.13 3.41 -3.65
CA MET A 329 -11.15 3.57 -4.72
C MET A 329 -11.76 4.18 -5.99
N ARG A 330 -13.02 3.84 -6.34
CA ARG A 330 -13.77 4.50 -7.42
C ARG A 330 -13.97 5.99 -7.16
N ARG A 331 -14.42 6.36 -5.95
CA ARG A 331 -14.55 7.78 -5.57
C ARG A 331 -13.21 8.50 -5.62
N LEU A 332 -12.14 7.88 -5.14
CA LEU A 332 -10.78 8.43 -5.19
C LEU A 332 -10.37 8.78 -6.63
N VAL A 333 -10.49 7.84 -7.58
CA VAL A 333 -10.03 8.07 -8.96
C VAL A 333 -10.93 9.02 -9.76
N ASN A 334 -12.22 9.12 -9.39
CA ASN A 334 -13.18 10.00 -10.06
C ASN A 334 -13.12 11.43 -9.53
N GLU A 335 -12.94 11.59 -8.22
CA GLU A 335 -13.17 12.84 -7.50
C GLU A 335 -12.01 13.25 -6.60
N GLY A 336 -11.26 12.29 -6.07
CA GLY A 336 -10.22 12.52 -5.07
C GLY A 336 -8.94 13.18 -5.58
N PHE A 337 -8.65 13.09 -6.88
CA PHE A 337 -7.47 13.71 -7.51
C PHE A 337 -7.79 14.94 -8.35
N SER A 338 -6.88 15.89 -8.37
CA SER A 338 -6.86 17.12 -9.17
C SER A 338 -5.76 17.04 -10.23
N TRP A 339 -6.13 16.59 -11.43
CA TRP A 339 -5.19 16.43 -12.55
C TRP A 339 -5.90 16.71 -13.88
N ARG A 340 -5.11 17.01 -14.92
CA ARG A 340 -5.61 17.48 -16.22
C ARG A 340 -6.63 16.54 -16.88
N GLY A 341 -6.48 15.22 -16.71
CA GLY A 341 -7.38 14.23 -17.29
C GLY A 341 -8.63 13.92 -16.47
N LYS A 342 -8.77 14.43 -15.24
CA LYS A 342 -9.91 14.15 -14.35
C LYS A 342 -11.27 14.31 -15.03
N PRO A 343 -11.57 15.40 -15.77
CA PRO A 343 -12.88 15.58 -16.38
C PRO A 343 -13.23 14.46 -17.36
N LEU A 344 -12.24 13.92 -18.08
CA LEU A 344 -12.41 12.83 -19.04
C LEU A 344 -12.35 11.45 -18.39
N PHE A 345 -11.66 11.31 -17.26
CA PHE A 345 -11.53 10.03 -16.55
C PHE A 345 -12.77 9.68 -15.73
N ARG A 346 -13.40 10.68 -15.10
CA ARG A 346 -14.51 10.45 -14.15
C ARG A 346 -15.71 9.72 -14.76
N PHE A 347 -16.08 10.06 -16.00
CA PHE A 347 -17.23 9.47 -16.69
C PHE A 347 -16.86 8.26 -17.59
N ARG A 348 -15.58 7.89 -17.68
CA ARG A 348 -15.19 6.67 -18.39
C ARG A 348 -15.75 5.47 -17.64
N GLU A 349 -16.48 4.63 -18.38
CA GLU A 349 -16.98 3.36 -17.88
C GLU A 349 -15.85 2.35 -17.69
N LEU A 350 -16.03 1.50 -16.68
CA LEU A 350 -15.20 0.33 -16.46
C LEU A 350 -15.48 -0.71 -17.55
N ARG A 351 -14.43 -1.10 -18.27
CA ARG A 351 -14.50 -2.13 -19.32
C ARG A 351 -14.12 -3.49 -18.73
N PRO A 352 -14.83 -4.58 -19.09
CA PRO A 352 -14.46 -5.90 -18.65
C PRO A 352 -13.14 -6.36 -19.30
N TRP A 353 -12.36 -7.14 -18.56
CA TRP A 353 -11.23 -7.89 -19.07
C TRP A 353 -11.35 -9.36 -18.62
N TYR A 354 -11.04 -10.28 -19.52
CA TYR A 354 -11.27 -11.71 -19.34
C TYR A 354 -9.93 -12.45 -19.31
N SER A 355 -9.79 -13.39 -18.38
CA SER A 355 -8.80 -14.49 -18.48
C SER A 355 -9.56 -15.74 -18.92
N GLY A 356 -9.35 -16.16 -20.17
CA GLY A 356 -10.18 -17.19 -20.80
C GLY A 356 -11.66 -16.79 -20.84
N LEU A 357 -12.53 -17.61 -20.22
CA LEU A 357 -13.98 -17.38 -20.15
C LEU A 357 -14.43 -16.62 -18.89
N LYS A 358 -13.56 -16.42 -17.90
CA LYS A 358 -13.90 -15.75 -16.64
C LYS A 358 -13.62 -14.25 -16.78
N LYS A 359 -14.60 -13.41 -16.45
CA LYS A 359 -14.37 -11.98 -16.23
C LYS A 359 -13.45 -11.84 -15.01
N ALA A 360 -12.19 -11.54 -15.26
CA ALA A 360 -11.16 -11.52 -14.22
C ALA A 360 -11.02 -10.14 -13.59
N ARG A 361 -11.32 -9.06 -14.32
CA ARG A 361 -11.32 -7.70 -13.80
C ARG A 361 -12.21 -6.77 -14.61
N THR A 362 -12.42 -5.57 -14.07
CA THR A 362 -12.80 -4.41 -14.88
C THR A 362 -11.72 -3.34 -14.76
N PHE A 363 -11.61 -2.47 -15.77
CA PHE A 363 -10.61 -1.40 -15.74
C PHE A 363 -11.05 -0.19 -16.54
N LYS A 364 -10.44 0.96 -16.25
CA LYS A 364 -10.47 2.14 -17.09
C LYS A 364 -9.14 2.87 -17.03
N ALA A 365 -8.73 3.44 -18.15
CA ALA A 365 -7.45 4.14 -18.28
C ALA A 365 -7.61 5.43 -19.07
N LEU A 366 -6.83 6.44 -18.68
CA LEU A 366 -6.49 7.63 -19.45
C LEU A 366 -5.11 8.03 -18.96
N GLU A 367 -4.08 7.80 -19.77
CA GLU A 367 -2.69 8.06 -19.37
C GLU A 367 -2.53 9.48 -18.80
N PRO A 368 -1.78 9.64 -17.69
CA PRO A 368 -0.97 8.61 -17.02
C PRO A 368 -1.71 7.74 -15.98
N LEU A 369 -3.03 7.88 -15.80
CA LEU A 369 -3.80 7.18 -14.77
C LEU A 369 -4.52 5.93 -15.30
N SER A 370 -4.34 4.81 -14.60
CA SER A 370 -5.07 3.56 -14.80
C SER A 370 -5.74 3.09 -13.51
N TYR A 371 -6.96 2.57 -13.62
CA TYR A 371 -7.71 1.99 -12.50
C TYR A 371 -8.25 0.61 -12.87
N ALA A 372 -8.16 -0.36 -11.95
CA ALA A 372 -8.70 -1.71 -12.13
C ALA A 372 -9.37 -2.27 -10.87
N GLU A 373 -10.49 -2.97 -11.05
CA GLU A 373 -11.15 -3.78 -10.01
C GLU A 373 -10.94 -5.26 -10.34
N VAL A 374 -10.30 -6.02 -9.45
CA VAL A 374 -10.04 -7.46 -9.63
C VAL A 374 -11.14 -8.27 -8.94
N ASN A 375 -11.82 -9.09 -9.73
CA ASN A 375 -12.96 -9.87 -9.27
C ASN A 375 -12.52 -11.01 -8.36
N GLU A 376 -13.27 -11.26 -7.29
CA GLU A 376 -13.05 -12.35 -6.33
C GLU A 376 -11.72 -12.25 -5.56
N ALA A 377 -11.16 -11.05 -5.46
CA ALA A 377 -9.98 -10.72 -4.67
C ALA A 377 -10.33 -9.86 -3.45
N GLY A 378 -9.69 -10.13 -2.31
CA GLY A 378 -9.75 -9.30 -1.12
C GLY A 378 -8.70 -8.20 -1.16
N HIS A 379 -8.11 -7.93 0.00
CA HIS A 379 -7.09 -6.90 0.22
C HIS A 379 -5.80 -7.22 -0.52
N MET A 380 -5.28 -8.44 -0.31
CA MET A 380 -4.08 -8.96 -0.95
C MET A 380 -4.43 -9.58 -2.30
N VAL A 381 -4.59 -8.74 -3.32
CA VAL A 381 -5.01 -9.18 -4.66
C VAL A 381 -4.10 -10.28 -5.25
N PRO A 382 -2.75 -10.20 -5.15
CA PRO A 382 -1.90 -11.27 -5.67
C PRO A 382 -1.99 -12.58 -4.88
N PHE A 383 -2.42 -12.54 -3.62
CA PHE A 383 -2.69 -13.74 -2.84
C PHE A 383 -3.96 -14.44 -3.33
N ASP A 384 -5.07 -13.70 -3.48
CA ASP A 384 -6.38 -14.27 -3.83
C ASP A 384 -6.56 -14.58 -5.32
N GLN A 385 -6.02 -13.74 -6.21
CA GLN A 385 -6.13 -13.89 -7.67
C GLN A 385 -4.75 -13.73 -8.35
N PRO A 386 -3.78 -14.62 -8.07
CA PRO A 386 -2.39 -14.47 -8.51
C PRO A 386 -2.22 -14.32 -10.03
N GLU A 387 -2.91 -15.16 -10.81
CA GLU A 387 -2.86 -15.10 -12.27
C GLU A 387 -3.38 -13.76 -12.81
N ALA A 388 -4.53 -13.30 -12.29
CA ALA A 388 -5.14 -12.05 -12.72
C ALA A 388 -4.29 -10.83 -12.33
N ALA A 389 -3.66 -10.88 -11.14
CA ALA A 389 -2.76 -9.85 -10.64
C ALA A 389 -1.50 -9.73 -11.52
N LEU A 390 -0.83 -10.85 -11.80
CA LEU A 390 0.35 -10.89 -12.67
C LEU A 390 0.02 -10.40 -14.08
N ALA A 391 -1.11 -10.86 -14.65
CA ALA A 391 -1.56 -10.42 -15.97
C ALA A 391 -1.87 -8.92 -16.00
N LEU A 392 -2.42 -8.36 -14.92
CA LEU A 392 -2.71 -6.92 -14.82
C LEU A 392 -1.41 -6.11 -14.84
N VAL A 393 -0.46 -6.46 -13.98
CA VAL A 393 0.80 -5.73 -13.84
C VAL A 393 1.64 -5.82 -15.10
N ASN A 394 1.79 -7.01 -15.68
CA ASN A 394 2.54 -7.17 -16.93
C ASN A 394 1.89 -6.39 -18.08
N SER A 395 0.56 -6.44 -18.21
CA SER A 395 -0.15 -5.66 -19.24
C SER A 395 0.04 -4.15 -19.04
N TRP A 396 0.06 -3.69 -17.80
CA TRP A 396 0.26 -2.28 -17.50
C TRP A 396 1.70 -1.85 -17.75
N ILE A 397 2.71 -2.59 -17.28
CA ILE A 397 4.13 -2.32 -17.53
C ILE A 397 4.38 -2.22 -19.04
N ASP A 398 3.87 -3.18 -19.82
CA ASP A 398 4.01 -3.24 -21.28
C ASP A 398 3.24 -2.14 -22.04
N GLY A 399 2.43 -1.32 -21.36
CA GLY A 399 1.59 -0.30 -22.02
C GLY A 399 0.40 -0.88 -22.80
N LYS A 400 0.00 -2.12 -22.51
CA LYS A 400 -1.10 -2.85 -23.17
C LYS A 400 -2.43 -2.80 -22.41
N LEU A 401 -2.48 -2.14 -21.27
CA LEU A 401 -3.71 -2.01 -20.48
C LEU A 401 -4.72 -1.10 -21.21
N GLY A 402 -5.60 -1.71 -22.01
CA GLY A 402 -6.61 -1.02 -22.81
C GLY A 402 -6.31 -0.88 -24.30
N ALA A 403 -5.23 -1.50 -24.79
CA ALA A 403 -4.92 -1.67 -26.20
C ALA A 403 -5.77 -2.78 -26.86
#